data_AF-A0AAD6WXC3-F1
#
_entry.id   AF-A0AAD6WXC3-F1
#
_cell.length_a   1.000
_cell.length_b   1.000
_cell.length_c   1.000
_cell.angle_alpha   90.00
_cell.angle_beta   90.00
_cell.angle_gamma   90.00
#
_symmetry.space_group_name_H-M   'P 1'
#
loop_
_entity.id
_entity.type
_entity.pdbx_description
1 polymer ?
#
loop_
_entity_poly.entity_id
_entity_poly.type
_entity_poly.pdbx_seq_one_letter_code
_entity_poly.pdbx_strand_id
1 'polypeptide(L)'
;MSRVKTILTLPNELLITITAAGQEDRAQTLQPAFKSEWALSHVSRRFRDIIVGTAALWTLIEVDLGLEGSTEILKLYLERSEACSIWATIQYYQRGWGHHAPIPSSQQ
;
A
#
# COMPACT_ATOMS: atom_id res chain seq x y z
N MET A 1 26.87 -10.36 -21.84
CA MET A 1 25.45 -10.73 -22.08
C MET A 1 24.59 -10.06 -21.01
N SER A 2 23.85 -9.01 -21.39
CA SER A 2 23.10 -8.14 -20.47
C SER A 2 21.72 -8.75 -20.14
N ARG A 3 21.54 -9.23 -18.90
CA ARG A 3 20.25 -9.74 -18.38
C ARG A 3 19.26 -8.63 -18.01
N VAL A 4 19.59 -7.36 -18.25
CA VAL A 4 18.78 -6.19 -17.85
C VAL A 4 17.73 -5.83 -18.92
N LYS A 5 17.68 -6.55 -20.06
CA LYS A 5 16.72 -6.30 -21.14
C LYS A 5 15.27 -6.78 -20.88
N THR A 6 14.97 -7.36 -19.72
CA THR A 6 13.85 -8.29 -19.63
C THR A 6 12.54 -7.68 -19.11
N ILE A 7 12.58 -6.67 -18.23
CA ILE A 7 11.35 -6.10 -17.65
C ILE A 7 10.87 -4.83 -18.37
N LEU A 8 11.79 -4.00 -18.86
CA LEU A 8 11.47 -2.75 -19.57
C LEU A 8 10.91 -2.97 -20.97
N THR A 9 10.99 -4.20 -21.49
CA THR A 9 10.47 -4.58 -22.80
C THR A 9 9.10 -5.27 -22.73
N LEU A 10 8.63 -5.62 -21.53
CA LEU A 10 7.31 -6.21 -21.35
C LEU A 10 6.23 -5.22 -21.80
N PRO A 11 5.12 -5.67 -22.40
CA PRO A 11 3.91 -4.87 -22.61
C PRO A 11 3.36 -4.28 -21.30
N ASN A 12 2.62 -3.17 -21.38
CA ASN A 12 2.06 -2.50 -20.20
C ASN A 12 1.09 -3.43 -19.46
N GLU A 13 0.33 -4.24 -20.20
CA GLU A 13 -0.69 -5.16 -19.69
C GLU A 13 -0.05 -6.23 -18.79
N LEU A 14 1.13 -6.72 -19.17
CA LEU A 14 1.88 -7.67 -18.34
C LEU A 14 2.44 -7.01 -17.10
N LEU A 15 2.93 -5.76 -17.20
CA LEU A 15 3.41 -5.01 -16.04
C LEU A 15 2.27 -4.72 -15.04
N ILE A 16 1.08 -4.39 -15.53
CA ILE A 16 -0.12 -4.23 -14.71
C ILE A 16 -0.44 -5.55 -14.01
N THR A 17 -0.48 -6.65 -14.76
CA THR A 17 -0.80 -7.99 -14.22
C THR A 17 0.19 -8.42 -13.13
N ILE A 18 1.50 -8.23 -13.36
CA ILE A 18 2.55 -8.52 -12.36
C ILE A 18 2.36 -7.66 -11.11
N THR A 19 2.06 -6.38 -11.29
CA THR A 19 1.87 -5.44 -10.17
C THR A 19 0.64 -5.80 -9.35
N ALA A 20 -0.48 -6.11 -10.01
CA ALA A 20 -1.73 -6.55 -9.36
C ALA A 20 -1.54 -7.87 -8.60
N ALA A 21 -0.82 -8.84 -9.19
CA ALA A 21 -0.52 -10.11 -8.51
C ALA A 21 0.29 -9.89 -7.22
N GLY A 22 1.20 -8.91 -7.19
CA GLY A 22 1.93 -8.52 -5.98
C GLY A 22 1.02 -7.92 -4.89
N GLN A 23 -0.05 -7.21 -5.25
CA GLN A 23 -1.03 -6.69 -4.30
C GLN A 23 -1.85 -7.82 -3.67
N GLU A 24 -2.25 -8.82 -4.47
CA GLU A 24 -3.01 -9.97 -4.00
C GLU A 24 -2.20 -10.85 -3.03
N ASP A 25 -0.93 -11.10 -3.33
CA ASP A 25 -0.02 -11.86 -2.45
C ASP A 25 0.19 -11.14 -1.10
N ARG A 26 0.27 -9.80 -1.11
CA ARG A 26 0.31 -8.98 0.12
C ARG A 26 -0.96 -9.13 0.95
N ALA A 27 -2.14 -9.15 0.33
CA ALA A 27 -3.40 -9.35 1.05
C ALA A 27 -3.46 -10.73 1.75
N GLN A 28 -2.73 -11.72 1.23
CA GLN A 28 -2.73 -13.10 1.73
C GLN A 28 -1.59 -13.41 2.70
N THR A 29 -0.47 -12.70 2.63
CA THR A 29 0.72 -12.98 3.44
C THR A 29 0.98 -11.86 4.47
N LEU A 30 0.98 -12.22 5.76
CA LEU A 30 1.29 -11.30 6.89
C LEU A 30 2.76 -10.83 6.92
N GLN A 31 3.53 -10.98 5.83
CA GLN A 31 4.92 -10.57 5.78
C GLN A 31 5.04 -9.16 5.17
N PRO A 32 5.70 -8.20 5.84
CA PRO A 32 5.81 -6.82 5.40
C PRO A 32 6.90 -6.62 4.32
N ALA A 33 7.04 -7.56 3.40
CA ALA A 33 8.27 -7.73 2.62
C ALA A 33 8.08 -7.73 1.10
N PHE A 34 7.18 -6.91 0.55
CA PHE A 34 7.46 -6.28 -0.73
C PHE A 34 7.11 -4.80 -0.66
N LYS A 35 8.13 -3.97 -0.90
CA LYS A 35 8.03 -2.53 -1.09
C LYS A 35 6.79 -2.27 -1.94
N SER A 36 5.93 -1.37 -1.46
CA SER A 36 4.65 -1.10 -2.11
C SER A 36 4.80 -0.98 -3.62
N GLU A 37 3.81 -1.44 -4.36
CA GLU A 37 3.60 -1.18 -5.78
C GLU A 37 3.93 0.28 -6.16
N TRP A 38 3.70 1.23 -5.25
CA TRP A 38 4.09 2.64 -5.39
C TRP A 38 5.59 2.87 -5.53
N ALA A 39 6.44 2.03 -4.92
CA ALA A 39 7.89 2.08 -5.10
C ALA A 39 8.29 1.85 -6.57
N LEU A 40 7.54 1.04 -7.33
CA LEU A 40 7.78 0.86 -8.76
C LEU A 40 7.54 2.16 -9.54
N SER A 41 6.65 3.05 -9.08
CA SER A 41 6.39 4.34 -9.72
C SER A 41 7.64 5.26 -9.72
N HIS A 42 8.59 5.01 -8.82
CA HIS A 42 9.85 5.74 -8.76
C HIS A 42 10.96 5.14 -9.63
N VAL A 43 10.75 3.97 -10.25
CA VAL A 43 11.77 3.29 -11.07
C VAL A 43 11.93 3.97 -12.44
N SER A 44 10.81 4.32 -13.09
CA SER A 44 10.83 5.04 -14.37
C SER A 44 9.52 5.77 -14.62
N ARG A 45 9.52 6.75 -15.54
CA ARG A 45 8.29 7.43 -15.98
C ARG A 45 7.24 6.44 -16.48
N ARG A 46 7.65 5.40 -17.22
CA ARG A 46 6.73 4.36 -17.72
C ARG A 46 6.02 3.63 -16.57
N PHE A 47 6.74 3.22 -15.54
CA PHE A 47 6.11 2.59 -14.37
C PHE A 47 5.18 3.55 -13.65
N ARG A 48 5.59 4.82 -13.49
CA ARG A 48 4.74 5.85 -12.91
C ARG A 48 3.42 5.98 -13.67
N ASP A 49 3.47 6.09 -14.99
CA ASP A 49 2.29 6.27 -15.83
C ASP A 49 1.34 5.05 -15.72
N ILE A 50 1.89 3.84 -15.67
CA ILE A 50 1.12 2.61 -15.46
C ILE A 50 0.45 2.63 -14.08
N ILE A 51 1.22 2.84 -13.01
CA ILE A 51 0.74 2.71 -11.63
C ILE A 51 -0.27 3.82 -11.29
N VAL A 52 0.02 5.05 -11.69
CA VAL A 52 -0.83 6.20 -11.40
C VAL A 52 -2.05 6.27 -12.32
N GLY A 53 -1.94 5.75 -13.55
CA GLY A 53 -3.00 5.80 -14.57
C GLY A 53 -3.90 4.58 -14.63
N THR A 54 -3.58 3.48 -13.93
CA THR A 54 -4.40 2.25 -13.97
C THR A 54 -5.26 2.16 -12.72
N ALA A 55 -6.54 2.51 -12.83
CA ALA A 55 -7.50 2.48 -11.70
C ALA A 55 -7.55 1.13 -10.96
N ALA A 56 -7.39 0.02 -11.68
CA ALA A 56 -7.38 -1.34 -11.09
C ALA A 56 -6.23 -1.58 -10.10
N LEU A 57 -5.18 -0.76 -10.08
CA LEU A 57 -4.08 -0.84 -9.10
C LEU A 57 -4.37 -0.02 -7.83
N TRP A 58 -5.47 0.76 -7.80
CA TRP A 58 -5.89 1.59 -6.67
C TRP A 58 -7.02 0.93 -5.86
N THR A 59 -7.16 -0.39 -5.93
CA THR A 59 -8.28 -1.11 -5.31
C THR A 59 -7.96 -1.75 -3.96
N LEU A 60 -6.69 -1.82 -3.56
CA LEU A 60 -6.29 -2.39 -2.28
C LEU A 60 -5.51 -1.35 -1.47
N ILE A 61 -6.00 -1.03 -0.27
CA ILE A 61 -5.35 -0.08 0.63
C ILE A 61 -5.25 -0.64 2.04
N GLU A 62 -4.09 -0.46 2.67
CA GLU A 62 -3.91 -0.68 4.10
C GLU A 62 -3.64 0.68 4.75
N VAL A 63 -4.51 1.08 5.67
CA VAL A 63 -4.43 2.39 6.33
C VAL A 63 -4.33 2.20 7.84
N ASP A 64 -3.33 2.83 8.44
CA ASP A 64 -3.30 3.07 9.87
C ASP A 64 -3.90 4.44 10.17
N LEU A 65 -5.09 4.47 10.79
CA LEU A 65 -5.77 5.73 11.13
C LEU A 65 -5.07 6.49 12.27
N GLY A 66 -4.11 5.87 12.95
CA GLY A 66 -3.25 6.54 13.93
C GLY A 66 -2.14 7.39 13.30
N LEU A 67 -1.93 7.30 11.98
CA LEU A 67 -0.96 8.11 11.25
C LEU A 67 -1.58 9.38 10.69
N GLU A 68 -0.87 10.49 10.86
CA GLU A 68 -1.19 11.76 10.21
C GLU A 68 -1.15 11.59 8.67
N GLY A 69 -2.16 12.09 7.97
CA GLY A 69 -2.27 11.95 6.51
C GLY A 69 -3.03 10.70 6.02
N SER A 70 -3.45 9.82 6.93
CA SER A 70 -4.19 8.59 6.59
C SER A 70 -5.50 8.86 5.85
N THR A 71 -6.20 9.94 6.20
CA THR A 71 -7.43 10.37 5.55
C THR A 71 -7.23 10.86 4.12
N GLU A 72 -6.12 11.54 3.85
CA GLU A 72 -5.72 12.05 2.54
C GLU A 72 -5.36 10.90 1.61
N ILE A 73 -4.66 9.89 2.13
CA ILE A 73 -4.35 8.68 1.37
C ILE A 73 -5.63 7.94 1.01
N LEU A 74 -6.58 7.78 1.95
CA LEU A 74 -7.86 7.13 1.65
C LEU A 74 -8.66 7.88 0.57
N LYS A 75 -8.72 9.22 0.66
CA LYS A 75 -9.36 10.06 -0.36
C LYS A 75 -8.71 9.85 -1.73
N LEU A 76 -7.37 9.83 -1.78
CA LEU A 76 -6.65 9.62 -3.03
C LEU A 76 -7.00 8.26 -3.67
N TYR A 77 -7.11 7.19 -2.89
CA TYR A 77 -7.53 5.89 -3.42
C TYR A 77 -8.97 5.90 -3.93
N LEU A 78 -9.88 6.52 -3.18
CA LEU A 78 -11.27 6.68 -3.59
C LEU A 78 -11.39 7.42 -4.92
N GLU A 79 -10.67 8.53 -5.09
CA GLU A 79 -10.66 9.32 -6.33
C GLU A 79 -10.09 8.52 -7.52
N ARG A 80 -9.03 7.74 -7.29
CA ARG A 80 -8.29 7.05 -8.36
C ARG A 80 -8.85 5.71 -8.77
N SER A 81 -9.69 5.10 -7.94
CA SER A 81 -10.32 3.81 -8.24
C SER A 81 -11.38 3.87 -9.35
N GLU A 82 -11.83 5.08 -9.75
CA GLU A 82 -12.77 5.30 -10.87
C GLU A 82 -13.98 4.32 -10.89
N ALA A 83 -14.60 4.10 -9.71
CA ALA A 83 -15.73 3.18 -9.47
C ALA A 83 -15.41 1.69 -9.33
N CYS A 84 -14.14 1.27 -9.34
CA CYS A 84 -13.75 -0.04 -8.85
C CYS A 84 -14.00 -0.16 -7.34
N SER A 85 -14.44 -1.34 -6.88
CA SER A 85 -14.57 -1.60 -5.44
C SER A 85 -13.19 -1.57 -4.78
N ILE A 86 -13.08 -0.80 -3.69
CA ILE A 86 -11.86 -0.73 -2.88
C ILE A 86 -11.98 -1.66 -1.68
N TRP A 87 -10.94 -2.45 -1.47
CA TRP A 87 -10.71 -3.24 -0.27
C TRP A 87 -9.77 -2.47 0.64
N ALA A 88 -10.26 -2.11 1.83
CA ALA A 88 -9.50 -1.37 2.81
C ALA A 88 -9.29 -2.21 4.08
N THR A 89 -8.04 -2.44 4.45
CA THR A 89 -7.70 -2.94 5.78
C THR A 89 -7.35 -1.75 6.66
N ILE A 90 -8.18 -1.51 7.67
CA ILE A 90 -7.99 -0.41 8.61
C ILE A 90 -7.38 -0.96 9.89
N GLN A 91 -6.20 -0.46 10.25
CA GLN A 91 -5.55 -0.74 11.52
C GLN A 91 -5.65 0.49 12.42
N TYR A 92 -5.84 0.25 13.72
CA TYR A 92 -5.82 1.29 14.74
C TYR A 92 -4.69 0.97 15.71
N TYR A 93 -3.52 1.57 15.50
CA TYR A 93 -2.52 1.55 16.56
C TYR A 93 -2.92 2.59 17.59
N GLN A 94 -3.52 2.15 18.70
CA GLN A 94 -3.44 2.96 19.91
C GLN A 94 -1.94 3.13 20.18
N ARG A 95 -1.43 4.36 20.01
CA ARG A 95 -0.19 4.75 20.69
C ARG A 95 -0.48 4.64 22.19
N GLY A 96 -0.34 3.43 22.72
CA GLY A 96 -0.20 3.21 24.14
C GLY A 96 0.97 4.07 24.56
N TRP A 97 0.66 5.17 25.23
CA TRP A 97 1.65 5.87 26.01
C TRP A 97 2.20 4.84 26.97
N GLY A 98 3.44 4.40 26.71
CA GLY A 98 4.25 3.66 27.66
C GLY A 98 4.61 4.57 28.83
N HIS A 99 3.60 5.01 29.58
CA HIS A 99 3.77 5.35 30.98
C HIS A 99 3.24 4.16 31.76
N HIS A 100 4.16 3.29 32.17
CA HIS A 100 4.00 2.63 33.45
C HIS A 100 3.92 3.72 34.53
N ALA A 101 2.76 4.34 34.68
CA ALA A 101 2.41 4.99 35.93
C ALA A 101 2.01 3.84 36.86
N PRO A 102 2.77 3.54 37.93
CA PRO A 102 2.26 2.67 38.97
C PRO A 102 0.95 3.30 39.47
N ILE A 103 -0.13 2.52 39.42
CA ILE A 103 -1.36 2.84 40.13
C ILE A 103 -0.95 3.09 41.58
N PRO A 104 -1.18 4.28 42.17
CA PRO A 104 -0.99 4.45 43.59
C PRO A 104 -1.98 3.52 44.28
N SER A 105 -1.45 2.47 44.90
CA SER A 105 -2.18 1.62 45.84
C SER A 105 -2.71 2.52 46.95
N SER A 106 -3.95 2.95 46.79
CA SER A 106 -4.74 3.58 47.83
C SER A 106 -5.25 2.47 48.72
N GLN A 107 -4.69 2.43 49.93
CA GLN A 107 -5.26 1.90 51.17
C GLN A 107 -5.95 0.53 51.12
N GLN A 108 -5.29 -0.48 51.68
CA GLN A 108 -5.79 -1.20 52.87
C GLN A 108 -4.63 -1.91 53.59
#